data_AF-A0AAJ2F7I2-F1
#
_entry.id   AF-A0AAJ2F7I2-F1
#
_cell.length_a   1.000
_cell.length_b   1.000
_cell.length_c   1.000
_cell.angle_alpha   90.00
_cell.angle_beta   90.00
_cell.angle_gamma   90.00
#
_symmetry.space_group_name_H-M   'P 1'
#
loop_
_entity.id
_entity.type
_entity.pdbx_description
1 polymer ?
#
loop_
_entity_poly.entity_id
_entity_poly.type
_entity_poly.pdbx_seq_one_letter_code
_entity_poly.pdbx_strand_id
1 'polypeptide(L)'
;MAKLRMLSARIKLGYLLILFMLYISPSFGQDAKSYALKIVSVLQTQTLSSTLTYKLDSLKSKHIPSRSDFNIRFDRDLDVGYMHQRIEIALNFYSYQINILKKNDTICVLTLKHGTDPFDNAPPSSYYYSSINKEQSLNYLNQRNKLYKSKKTLANLVSELSTSEEFAMYCGDGAPITTMGEKILKLVEEENTSELADMVKSICVETQVYGVTGFEMLERQGDVIPSDIYKLIKLIKSRNAETVTCRGCLSGLVKKIYNKQK
;
A
#
# COMPACT_ATOMS: atom_id res chain seq x y z
N MET A 1 25.85 -64.22 4.79
CA MET A 1 26.56 -63.07 4.18
C MET A 1 25.69 -62.18 3.28
N ALA A 2 24.79 -62.70 2.45
CA ALA A 2 23.96 -61.88 1.54
C ALA A 2 23.05 -60.83 2.24
N LYS A 3 22.43 -61.19 3.39
CA LYS A 3 21.58 -60.27 4.16
C LYS A 3 22.32 -59.05 4.71
N LEU A 4 23.58 -59.21 5.16
CA LEU A 4 24.41 -58.09 5.63
C LEU A 4 24.79 -57.13 4.50
N ARG A 5 25.04 -57.63 3.28
CA ARG A 5 25.33 -56.80 2.10
C ARG A 5 24.12 -55.98 1.66
N MET A 6 22.91 -56.55 1.72
CA MET A 6 21.68 -55.80 1.42
C MET A 6 21.38 -54.71 2.45
N LEU A 7 21.66 -54.93 3.74
CA LEU A 7 21.45 -53.92 4.77
C LEU A 7 22.40 -52.73 4.58
N SER A 8 23.68 -53.00 4.27
CA SER A 8 24.68 -51.96 3.99
C SER A 8 24.33 -51.11 2.77
N ALA A 9 23.81 -51.72 1.70
CA ALA A 9 23.39 -50.99 0.50
C ALA A 9 22.20 -50.05 0.76
N ARG A 10 21.22 -50.48 1.57
CA ARG A 10 20.05 -49.66 1.93
C ARG A 10 20.42 -48.46 2.80
N ILE A 11 21.34 -48.64 3.75
CA ILE A 11 21.84 -47.54 4.59
C ILE A 11 22.59 -46.51 3.73
N LYS A 12 23.48 -46.96 2.83
CA LYS A 12 24.20 -46.06 1.91
C LYS A 12 23.27 -45.28 0.99
N LEU A 13 22.22 -45.92 0.45
CA LEU A 13 21.22 -45.26 -0.37
C LEU A 13 20.43 -44.21 0.42
N GLY A 14 20.05 -44.50 1.67
CA GLY A 14 19.40 -43.55 2.57
C GLY A 14 20.26 -42.31 2.87
N TYR A 15 21.55 -42.51 3.17
CA TYR A 15 22.49 -41.39 3.37
C TYR A 15 22.67 -40.55 2.11
N LEU A 16 22.76 -41.19 0.94
CA LEU A 16 22.88 -40.48 -0.34
C LEU A 16 21.63 -39.63 -0.63
N LEU A 17 20.45 -40.13 -0.28
CA LEU A 17 19.18 -39.44 -0.49
C LEU A 17 18.99 -38.27 0.49
N ILE A 18 19.43 -38.41 1.75
CA ILE A 18 19.47 -37.31 2.73
C ILE A 18 20.47 -36.23 2.31
N LEU A 19 21.68 -36.61 1.89
CA LEU A 19 22.68 -35.67 1.39
C LEU A 19 22.19 -34.95 0.12
N PHE A 20 21.53 -35.67 -0.79
CA PHE A 20 20.92 -35.08 -1.97
C PHE A 20 19.84 -34.06 -1.57
N MET A 21 18.90 -34.41 -0.69
CA MET A 21 17.87 -33.51 -0.16
C MET A 21 18.47 -32.25 0.50
N LEU A 22 19.52 -32.40 1.31
CA LEU A 22 20.23 -31.28 1.93
C LEU A 22 20.94 -30.39 0.89
N TYR A 23 21.39 -30.96 -0.22
CA TYR A 23 22.06 -30.23 -1.30
C TYR A 23 21.08 -29.45 -2.21
N ILE A 24 19.82 -29.88 -2.35
CA ILE A 24 18.77 -29.13 -3.10
C ILE A 24 18.06 -28.09 -2.22
N SER A 25 18.29 -28.11 -0.92
CA SER A 25 17.67 -27.19 0.05
C SER A 25 18.07 -25.71 -0.09
N PRO A 26 19.29 -25.31 -0.52
CA PRO A 26 19.67 -23.89 -0.57
C PRO A 26 18.90 -23.11 -1.65
N SER A 27 18.43 -23.77 -2.71
CA SER A 27 17.73 -23.13 -3.83
C SER A 27 16.33 -22.62 -3.50
N PHE A 28 15.72 -23.08 -2.40
CA PHE A 28 14.41 -22.61 -1.94
C PHE A 28 14.49 -21.50 -0.87
N GLY A 29 15.69 -21.15 -0.40
CA GLY A 29 15.91 -20.22 0.70
C GLY A 29 16.39 -18.82 0.28
N GLN A 30 15.84 -18.21 -0.77
CA GLN A 30 16.05 -16.76 -0.95
C GLN A 30 15.24 -16.01 0.10
N ASP A 31 15.92 -15.29 0.98
CA ASP A 31 15.28 -14.49 2.03
C ASP A 31 14.57 -13.26 1.44
N ALA A 32 13.58 -12.73 2.18
CA ALA A 32 12.85 -11.51 1.81
C ALA A 32 13.77 -10.33 1.49
N LYS A 33 14.94 -10.28 2.14
CA LYS A 33 15.90 -9.19 1.98
C LYS A 33 16.56 -9.21 0.60
N SER A 34 16.94 -10.38 0.11
CA SER A 34 17.55 -10.55 -1.22
C SER A 34 16.62 -10.10 -2.34
N TYR A 35 15.34 -10.48 -2.27
CA TYR A 35 14.33 -10.00 -3.22
C TYR A 35 14.12 -8.48 -3.12
N ALA A 36 14.04 -7.94 -1.90
CA ALA A 36 13.91 -6.50 -1.70
C ALA A 36 15.08 -5.73 -2.33
N LEU A 37 16.32 -6.23 -2.17
CA LEU A 37 17.52 -5.62 -2.76
C LEU A 37 17.50 -5.64 -4.30
N LYS A 38 16.97 -6.71 -4.91
CA LYS A 38 16.77 -6.78 -6.37
C LYS A 38 15.73 -5.77 -6.86
N ILE A 39 14.66 -5.56 -6.10
CA ILE A 39 13.68 -4.52 -6.41
C ILE A 39 14.34 -3.14 -6.29
N VAL A 40 15.05 -2.88 -5.19
CA VAL A 40 15.72 -1.60 -4.92
C VAL A 40 16.75 -1.23 -5.97
N SER A 41 17.53 -2.19 -6.49
CA SER A 41 18.51 -1.90 -7.55
C SER A 41 17.84 -1.38 -8.83
N VAL A 42 16.61 -1.84 -9.13
CA VAL A 42 15.79 -1.26 -10.19
C VAL A 42 15.30 0.13 -9.77
N LEU A 43 14.70 0.27 -8.59
CA LEU A 43 14.13 1.55 -8.12
C LEU A 43 15.15 2.71 -8.11
N GLN A 44 16.39 2.46 -7.68
CA GLN A 44 17.45 3.47 -7.54
C GLN A 44 17.84 4.14 -8.86
N THR A 45 17.62 3.47 -9.98
CA THR A 45 18.09 3.93 -11.30
C THR A 45 16.99 4.58 -12.14
N GLN A 46 15.77 4.70 -11.62
CA GLN A 46 14.62 5.17 -12.39
C GLN A 46 14.09 6.51 -11.91
N THR A 47 13.89 7.42 -12.85
CA THR A 47 13.24 8.72 -12.66
C THR A 47 11.87 8.79 -13.33
N LEU A 48 11.55 7.82 -14.19
CA LEU A 48 10.30 7.73 -14.95
C LEU A 48 9.48 6.52 -14.51
N SER A 49 8.18 6.72 -14.29
CA SER A 49 7.23 5.69 -13.82
C SER A 49 7.03 4.60 -14.87
N SER A 50 6.87 4.96 -16.14
CA SER A 50 6.72 4.01 -17.25
C SER A 50 7.92 3.06 -17.38
N THR A 51 9.13 3.60 -17.33
CA THR A 51 10.37 2.82 -17.43
C THR A 51 10.56 1.93 -16.20
N LEU A 52 10.19 2.43 -15.01
CA LEU A 52 10.19 1.63 -13.80
C LEU A 52 9.24 0.44 -13.91
N THR A 53 7.97 0.67 -14.29
CA THR A 53 6.99 -0.39 -14.47
C THR A 53 7.48 -1.44 -15.47
N TYR A 54 8.01 -1.02 -16.62
CA TYR A 54 8.58 -1.93 -17.61
C TYR A 54 9.75 -2.77 -17.06
N LYS A 55 10.66 -2.16 -16.30
CA LYS A 55 11.80 -2.90 -15.71
C LYS A 55 11.36 -3.85 -14.61
N LEU A 56 10.38 -3.48 -13.79
CA LEU A 56 9.80 -4.37 -12.79
C LEU A 56 9.08 -5.55 -13.45
N ASP A 57 8.36 -5.33 -14.56
CA ASP A 57 7.75 -6.40 -15.35
C ASP A 57 8.81 -7.29 -16.02
N SER A 58 9.92 -6.72 -16.52
CA SER A 58 11.05 -7.53 -17.01
C SER A 58 11.74 -8.33 -15.91
N LEU A 59 11.73 -7.88 -14.65
CA LEU A 59 12.20 -8.70 -13.53
C LEU A 59 11.29 -9.93 -13.36
N LYS A 60 9.96 -9.75 -13.56
CA LYS A 60 8.96 -10.83 -13.51
C LYS A 60 9.27 -11.95 -14.49
N SER A 61 9.60 -11.61 -15.73
CA SER A 61 9.89 -12.62 -16.75
C SER A 61 11.21 -13.36 -16.53
N LYS A 62 12.20 -12.77 -15.84
CA LYS A 62 13.57 -13.32 -15.77
C LYS A 62 13.91 -14.03 -14.46
N HIS A 63 13.40 -13.56 -13.33
CA HIS A 63 13.96 -13.89 -12.02
C HIS A 63 12.93 -14.25 -10.96
N ILE A 64 11.65 -14.25 -11.34
CA ILE A 64 10.55 -14.34 -10.41
C ILE A 64 9.94 -15.76 -10.48
N PRO A 65 9.88 -16.49 -9.34
CA PRO A 65 9.39 -17.87 -9.27
C PRO A 65 7.90 -17.99 -9.62
N SER A 66 7.45 -19.20 -9.96
CA SER A 66 6.11 -19.48 -10.52
C SER A 66 4.90 -19.05 -9.68
N ARG A 67 5.10 -18.69 -8.41
CA ARG A 67 4.04 -18.22 -7.48
C ARG A 67 4.15 -16.74 -7.15
N SER A 68 4.49 -15.95 -8.15
CA SER A 68 4.75 -14.53 -7.94
C SER A 68 3.87 -13.70 -8.86
N ASP A 69 3.49 -12.54 -8.35
CA ASP A 69 2.60 -11.64 -9.05
C ASP A 69 3.13 -10.21 -9.04
N PHE A 70 2.71 -9.45 -10.04
CA PHE A 70 2.99 -8.04 -10.20
C PHE A 70 1.70 -7.38 -10.66
N ASN A 71 1.18 -6.48 -9.84
CA ASN A 71 -0.09 -5.83 -10.12
C ASN A 71 0.02 -4.33 -9.84
N ILE A 72 -0.40 -3.52 -10.80
CA ILE A 72 -0.67 -2.11 -10.52
C ILE A 72 -2.01 -2.09 -9.81
N ARG A 73 -1.95 -1.86 -8.50
CA ARG A 73 -3.14 -1.85 -7.65
C ARG A 73 -4.06 -0.69 -8.00
N PHE A 74 -3.49 0.49 -8.16
CA PHE A 74 -4.18 1.70 -8.60
C PHE A 74 -3.20 2.72 -9.19
N ASP A 75 -3.73 3.63 -10.01
CA ASP A 75 -3.03 4.81 -10.52
C ASP A 75 -4.01 5.99 -10.48
N ARG A 76 -4.05 6.67 -9.34
CA ARG A 76 -5.14 7.59 -8.98
C ARG A 76 -4.67 9.03 -8.91
N ASP A 77 -5.57 9.95 -9.25
CA ASP A 77 -5.38 11.37 -8.99
C ASP A 77 -5.27 11.59 -7.48
N LEU A 78 -4.18 12.22 -7.07
CA LEU A 78 -3.98 12.66 -5.70
C LEU A 78 -4.50 14.08 -5.57
N ASP A 79 -3.81 15.06 -6.15
CA ASP A 79 -4.31 16.42 -6.36
C ASP A 79 -3.23 17.27 -7.03
N VAL A 80 -3.59 18.51 -7.41
CA VAL A 80 -2.69 19.51 -8.01
C VAL A 80 -1.90 18.97 -9.21
N GLY A 81 -2.51 18.03 -9.94
CA GLY A 81 -1.94 17.37 -11.12
C GLY A 81 -0.92 16.26 -10.81
N TYR A 82 -0.82 15.82 -9.56
CA TYR A 82 0.02 14.70 -9.15
C TYR A 82 -0.82 13.43 -8.98
N MET A 83 -0.22 12.30 -9.34
CA MET A 83 -0.81 10.98 -9.28
C MET A 83 -0.12 10.13 -8.20
N HIS A 84 -0.89 9.28 -7.54
CA HIS A 84 -0.40 8.21 -6.68
C HIS A 84 -0.60 6.88 -7.39
N GLN A 85 0.51 6.22 -7.75
CA GLN A 85 0.50 4.86 -8.24
C GLN A 85 0.96 3.90 -7.14
N ARG A 86 0.24 2.80 -6.96
CA ARG A 86 0.66 1.70 -6.08
C ARG A 86 0.84 0.44 -6.90
N ILE A 87 1.99 -0.20 -6.69
CA ILE A 87 2.35 -1.46 -7.32
C ILE A 87 2.55 -2.47 -6.21
N GLU A 88 1.87 -3.61 -6.33
CA GLU A 88 2.00 -4.76 -5.45
C GLU A 88 2.84 -5.83 -6.16
N ILE A 89 3.84 -6.34 -5.46
CA ILE A 89 4.73 -7.39 -5.96
C ILE A 89 4.68 -8.53 -4.96
N ALA A 90 4.18 -9.69 -5.36
CA ALA A 90 4.28 -10.93 -4.61
C ALA A 90 5.42 -11.76 -5.20
N LEU A 91 6.38 -12.19 -4.38
CA LEU A 91 7.52 -13.03 -4.75
C LEU A 91 7.56 -14.25 -3.82
N ASN A 92 7.07 -15.40 -4.29
CA ASN A 92 6.78 -16.56 -3.45
C ASN A 92 5.85 -16.21 -2.26
N PHE A 93 6.40 -16.23 -1.04
CA PHE A 93 5.69 -15.98 0.22
C PHE A 93 5.90 -14.54 0.73
N TYR A 94 6.61 -13.70 -0.03
CA TYR A 94 6.88 -12.32 0.34
C TYR A 94 6.06 -11.38 -0.51
N SER A 95 5.46 -10.38 0.12
CA SER A 95 4.77 -9.31 -0.59
C SER A 95 5.52 -8.00 -0.40
N TYR A 96 5.47 -7.13 -1.41
CA TYR A 96 6.05 -5.82 -1.39
C TYR A 96 5.06 -4.83 -1.98
N GLN A 97 5.09 -3.62 -1.45
CA GLN A 97 4.31 -2.51 -1.96
C GLN A 97 5.24 -1.37 -2.32
N ILE A 98 5.17 -0.96 -3.58
CA ILE A 98 5.82 0.24 -4.08
C ILE A 98 4.77 1.34 -4.18
N ASN A 99 5.04 2.50 -3.58
CA ASN A 99 4.20 3.68 -3.75
C ASN A 99 4.98 4.75 -4.50
N ILE A 100 4.35 5.34 -5.51
CA ILE A 100 4.95 6.33 -6.39
C ILE A 100 4.07 7.56 -6.37
N LEU A 101 4.62 8.69 -5.95
CA LEU A 101 4.08 10.00 -6.27
C LEU A 101 4.74 10.45 -7.57
N LYS A 102 3.93 10.74 -8.60
CA LYS A 102 4.44 11.19 -9.90
C LYS A 102 3.65 12.39 -10.42
N LYS A 103 4.31 13.20 -11.25
CA LYS A 103 3.66 14.22 -12.07
C LYS A 103 3.94 13.90 -13.52
N ASN A 104 2.87 13.69 -14.30
CA ASN A 104 2.98 13.01 -15.59
C ASN A 104 3.71 11.67 -15.39
N ASP A 105 4.83 11.47 -16.08
CA ASP A 105 5.64 10.26 -15.94
C ASP A 105 6.81 10.41 -14.97
N THR A 106 7.10 11.62 -14.48
CA THR A 106 8.27 11.88 -13.62
C THR A 106 7.99 11.48 -12.17
N ILE A 107 8.84 10.62 -11.62
CA ILE A 107 8.78 10.18 -10.23
C ILE A 107 9.28 11.30 -9.30
N CYS A 108 8.46 11.65 -8.32
CA CYS A 108 8.76 12.64 -7.29
C CYS A 108 9.15 11.97 -5.98
N VAL A 109 8.36 11.01 -5.54
CA VAL A 109 8.61 10.17 -4.36
C VAL A 109 8.39 8.72 -4.75
N LEU A 110 9.25 7.87 -4.25
CA LEU A 110 9.13 6.43 -4.39
C LEU A 110 9.40 5.79 -3.03
N THR A 111 8.50 4.94 -2.57
CA THR A 111 8.69 4.12 -1.38
C THR A 111 8.52 2.66 -1.71
N LEU A 112 9.27 1.79 -1.03
CA LEU A 112 9.12 0.35 -1.03
C LEU A 112 8.99 -0.08 0.42
N LYS A 113 7.97 -0.89 0.70
CA LYS A 113 7.84 -1.59 1.97
C LYS A 113 7.58 -3.07 1.72
N HIS A 114 8.11 -3.90 2.60
CA HIS A 114 7.63 -5.28 2.72
C HIS A 114 6.16 -5.24 3.19
N GLY A 115 5.29 -5.94 2.48
CA GLY A 115 3.92 -6.17 2.90
C GLY A 115 3.92 -7.13 4.09
N THR A 116 3.18 -6.79 5.13
CA THR A 116 2.83 -7.74 6.18
C THR A 116 1.79 -8.68 5.62
N ASP A 117 2.08 -9.98 5.58
CA ASP A 117 1.02 -10.97 5.43
C ASP A 117 0.07 -10.79 6.64
N PRO A 118 -1.24 -10.55 6.44
CA PRO A 118 -2.19 -10.38 7.52
C PRO A 118 -2.30 -11.61 8.45
N PHE A 119 -1.76 -12.75 8.04
CA PHE A 119 -1.72 -13.99 8.83
C PHE A 119 -0.36 -14.25 9.48
N ASP A 120 0.66 -13.43 9.21
CA ASP A 120 2.00 -13.62 9.76
C ASP A 120 2.19 -12.77 11.02
N ASN A 121 2.34 -13.46 12.16
CA ASN A 121 2.66 -12.86 13.46
C ASN A 121 4.14 -12.47 13.57
N ALA A 122 4.97 -12.76 12.55
CA ALA A 122 6.35 -12.30 12.52
C ALA A 122 6.36 -10.76 12.45
N PRO A 123 7.25 -10.09 13.23
CA PRO A 123 7.44 -8.66 13.06
C PRO A 123 7.79 -8.40 11.58
N PRO A 124 7.18 -7.41 10.92
CA PRO A 124 7.47 -7.10 9.53
C PRO A 124 8.97 -7.08 9.37
N SER A 125 9.53 -7.98 8.55
CA SER A 125 10.93 -7.87 8.16
C SER A 125 11.03 -6.51 7.48
N SER A 126 11.52 -5.52 8.22
CA SER A 126 11.23 -4.10 8.01
C SER A 126 12.09 -3.52 6.92
N TYR A 127 12.06 -4.16 5.75
CA TYR A 127 12.71 -3.60 4.59
C TYR A 127 11.90 -2.41 4.11
N TYR A 128 12.42 -1.22 4.41
CA TYR A 128 11.90 0.05 3.99
C TYR A 128 12.94 0.77 3.15
N TYR A 129 12.54 1.20 1.96
CA TYR A 129 13.35 2.04 1.10
C TYR A 129 12.53 3.24 0.64
N SER A 130 13.17 4.40 0.55
CA SER A 130 12.57 5.59 -0.06
C SER A 130 13.58 6.35 -0.90
N SER A 131 13.09 6.92 -1.99
CA SER A 131 13.81 7.85 -2.85
C SER A 131 12.95 9.08 -3.07
N ILE A 132 13.55 10.26 -2.95
CA ILE A 132 12.84 11.54 -2.97
C ILE A 132 13.58 12.48 -3.91
N ASN A 133 12.92 12.87 -5.00
CA ASN A 133 13.29 14.07 -5.73
C ASN A 133 12.82 15.27 -4.89
N LYS A 134 13.75 15.85 -4.13
CA LYS A 134 13.45 16.88 -3.12
C LYS A 134 12.75 18.10 -3.72
N GLU A 135 13.21 18.59 -4.87
CA GLU A 135 12.64 19.76 -5.54
C GLU A 135 11.17 19.52 -5.93
N GLN A 136 10.91 18.43 -6.68
CA GLN A 136 9.56 18.10 -7.14
C GLN A 136 8.60 17.79 -5.98
N SER A 137 9.10 17.13 -4.94
CA SER A 137 8.32 16.79 -3.75
C SER A 137 7.98 18.02 -2.90
N LEU A 138 8.91 18.96 -2.75
CA LEU A 138 8.64 20.23 -2.08
C LEU A 138 7.68 21.11 -2.89
N ASN A 139 7.78 21.10 -4.22
CA ASN A 139 6.81 21.80 -5.08
C ASN A 139 5.38 21.27 -4.88
N TYR A 140 5.21 19.94 -4.85
CA TYR A 140 3.93 19.32 -4.52
C TYR A 140 3.43 19.76 -3.14
N LEU A 141 4.26 19.62 -2.10
CA LEU A 141 3.88 19.97 -0.73
C LEU A 141 3.50 21.45 -0.60
N ASN A 142 4.19 22.37 -1.27
CA ASN A 142 3.85 23.79 -1.25
C ASN A 142 2.45 24.06 -1.82
N GLN A 143 2.14 23.47 -2.98
CA GLN A 143 0.83 23.61 -3.61
C GLN A 143 -0.28 22.96 -2.76
N ARG A 144 -0.04 21.74 -2.28
CA ARG A 144 -0.96 21.02 -1.41
C ARG A 144 -1.22 21.74 -0.10
N ASN A 145 -0.17 22.15 0.62
CA ASN A 145 -0.30 22.83 1.91
C ASN A 145 -1.06 24.14 1.78
N LYS A 146 -0.89 24.86 0.65
CA LYS A 146 -1.70 26.05 0.33
C LYS A 146 -3.17 25.69 0.10
N LEU A 147 -3.45 24.63 -0.65
CA LEU A 147 -4.81 24.19 -0.98
C LEU A 147 -5.57 23.68 0.25
N TYR A 148 -4.93 22.84 1.06
CA TYR A 148 -5.53 22.17 2.23
C TYR A 148 -5.33 22.95 3.54
N LYS A 149 -4.67 24.11 3.49
CA LYS A 149 -4.25 24.90 4.67
C LYS A 149 -3.57 24.02 5.73
N SER A 150 -2.67 23.16 5.29
CA SER A 150 -1.96 22.20 6.13
C SER A 150 -0.47 22.53 6.21
N LYS A 151 0.27 21.80 7.06
CA LYS A 151 1.72 21.95 7.25
C LYS A 151 2.44 20.62 7.07
N LYS A 152 2.05 19.85 6.05
CA LYS A 152 2.62 18.52 5.79
C LYS A 152 4.09 18.66 5.37
N THR A 153 4.93 17.81 5.95
CA THR A 153 6.37 17.72 5.68
C THR A 153 6.67 16.58 4.69
N LEU A 154 7.93 16.46 4.24
CA LEU A 154 8.37 15.31 3.44
C LEU A 154 8.18 13.99 4.20
N ALA A 155 8.40 13.99 5.52
CA ALA A 155 8.15 12.80 6.35
C ALA A 155 6.67 12.40 6.33
N ASN A 156 5.76 13.37 6.46
CA ASN A 156 4.32 13.10 6.36
C ASN A 156 3.93 12.59 4.98
N LEU A 157 4.51 13.15 3.92
CA LEU A 157 4.28 12.67 2.55
C LEU A 157 4.67 11.20 2.41
N VAL A 158 5.88 10.87 2.83
CA VAL A 158 6.44 9.52 2.75
C VAL A 158 5.62 8.53 3.57
N SER A 159 5.23 8.90 4.80
CA SER A 159 4.44 8.02 5.68
C SER A 159 3.01 7.83 5.16
N GLU A 160 2.29 8.91 4.83
CA GLU A 160 0.88 8.83 4.43
C GLU A 160 0.68 8.24 3.03
N LEU A 161 1.62 8.48 2.10
CA LEU A 161 1.60 7.82 0.78
C LEU A 161 1.79 6.30 0.90
N SER A 162 2.51 5.87 1.94
CA SER A 162 2.83 4.47 2.20
C SER A 162 1.77 3.73 3.04
N THR A 163 0.74 4.41 3.53
CA THR A 163 -0.34 3.79 4.33
C THR A 163 -1.14 2.79 3.50
N SER A 164 -1.43 1.60 4.05
CA SER A 164 -2.29 0.57 3.43
C SER A 164 -3.70 0.57 4.02
N GLU A 165 -4.23 1.75 4.30
CA GLU A 165 -5.59 1.89 4.79
C GLU A 165 -6.56 1.39 3.72
N GLU A 166 -7.65 0.76 4.14
CA GLU A 166 -8.80 0.45 3.29
C GLU A 166 -10.03 1.14 3.88
N PHE A 167 -10.86 1.73 3.04
CA PHE A 167 -12.10 2.36 3.49
C PHE A 167 -13.24 1.35 3.59
N ALA A 168 -13.74 1.16 4.80
CA ALA A 168 -15.06 0.59 5.08
C ALA A 168 -15.55 0.98 6.47
N MET A 169 -16.80 1.39 6.59
CA MET A 169 -17.46 1.53 7.91
C MET A 169 -17.82 0.16 8.48
N TYR A 170 -18.17 -0.79 7.61
CA TYR A 170 -18.58 -2.15 7.97
C TYR A 170 -17.91 -3.16 7.03
N CYS A 171 -17.43 -4.30 7.53
CA CYS A 171 -16.79 -5.33 6.70
C CYS A 171 -16.88 -6.73 7.33
N GLY A 172 -17.07 -7.76 6.50
CA GLY A 172 -17.14 -9.17 6.93
C GLY A 172 -18.54 -9.75 6.90
N ASP A 173 -18.67 -11.03 7.24
CA ASP A 173 -19.97 -11.70 7.33
C ASP A 173 -20.79 -11.11 8.48
N GLY A 174 -22.03 -10.73 8.18
CA GLY A 174 -22.87 -9.95 9.12
C GLY A 174 -22.53 -8.46 9.17
N ALA A 175 -21.58 -7.99 8.35
CA ALA A 175 -21.17 -6.59 8.23
C ALA A 175 -20.89 -5.91 9.59
N PRO A 176 -20.04 -6.49 10.47
CA PRO A 176 -19.65 -5.81 11.69
C PRO A 176 -18.95 -4.49 11.37
N ILE A 177 -19.07 -3.53 12.28
CA ILE A 177 -18.38 -2.26 12.18
C ILE A 177 -16.87 -2.49 12.22
N THR A 178 -16.12 -1.76 11.40
CA THR A 178 -14.65 -1.84 11.41
C THR A 178 -14.08 -0.96 12.52
N THR A 179 -12.83 -1.21 12.94
CA THR A 179 -12.15 -0.35 13.93
C THR A 179 -12.12 1.13 13.51
N MET A 180 -11.90 1.41 12.23
CA MET A 180 -11.98 2.78 11.71
C MET A 180 -13.42 3.30 11.65
N GLY A 181 -14.41 2.44 11.41
CA GLY A 181 -15.82 2.78 11.52
C GLY A 181 -16.22 3.20 12.93
N GLU A 182 -15.82 2.42 13.94
CA GLU A 182 -16.01 2.74 15.36
C GLU A 182 -15.34 4.08 15.72
N LYS A 183 -14.11 4.28 15.25
CA LYS A 183 -13.39 5.54 15.44
C LYS A 183 -14.19 6.73 14.88
N ILE A 184 -14.71 6.61 13.65
CA ILE A 184 -15.50 7.70 13.05
C ILE A 184 -16.79 7.95 13.83
N LEU A 185 -17.52 6.90 14.23
CA LEU A 185 -18.73 7.10 15.05
C LEU A 185 -18.42 7.80 16.37
N LYS A 186 -17.32 7.42 17.03
CA LYS A 186 -16.87 8.08 18.26
C LYS A 186 -16.54 9.55 18.04
N LEU A 187 -15.80 9.88 16.98
CA LEU A 187 -15.47 11.28 16.66
C LEU A 187 -16.71 12.13 16.35
N VAL A 188 -17.75 11.53 15.77
CA VAL A 188 -19.04 12.18 15.52
C VAL A 188 -19.80 12.40 16.83
N GLU A 189 -19.90 11.37 17.67
CA GLU A 189 -20.54 11.45 18.99
C GLU A 189 -19.88 12.50 19.90
N GLU A 190 -18.56 12.61 19.84
CA GLU A 190 -17.78 13.59 20.61
C GLU A 190 -17.69 14.98 19.93
N GLU A 191 -18.35 15.18 18.78
CA GLU A 191 -18.26 16.40 17.96
C GLU A 191 -16.81 16.85 17.68
N ASN A 192 -15.88 15.90 17.55
CA ASN A 192 -14.46 16.16 17.40
C ASN A 192 -14.11 16.56 15.95
N THR A 193 -14.57 17.75 15.58
CA THR A 193 -14.38 18.36 14.26
C THR A 193 -12.91 18.63 13.94
N SER A 194 -12.04 18.79 14.94
CA SER A 194 -10.61 18.99 14.73
C SER A 194 -9.95 17.75 14.13
N GLU A 195 -10.19 16.57 14.72
CA GLU A 195 -9.60 15.34 14.21
C GLU A 195 -10.17 14.95 12.84
N LEU A 196 -11.48 15.13 12.64
CA LEU A 196 -12.11 14.95 11.33
C LEU A 196 -11.51 15.90 10.28
N ALA A 197 -11.25 17.16 10.64
CA ALA A 197 -10.59 18.12 9.75
C ALA A 197 -9.16 17.70 9.38
N ASP A 198 -8.41 17.13 10.32
CA ASP A 198 -7.08 16.60 10.04
C ASP A 198 -7.13 15.38 9.11
N MET A 199 -8.14 14.52 9.25
CA MET A 199 -8.39 13.41 8.33
C MET A 199 -8.71 13.89 6.91
N VAL A 200 -9.57 14.90 6.75
CA VAL A 200 -9.86 15.55 5.46
C VAL A 200 -8.59 16.14 4.81
N LYS A 201 -7.63 16.60 5.61
CA LYS A 201 -6.35 17.16 5.16
C LYS A 201 -5.25 16.12 4.94
N SER A 202 -5.52 14.83 5.19
CA SER A 202 -4.56 13.75 4.95
C SER A 202 -4.19 13.63 3.47
N ILE A 203 -2.98 13.17 3.18
CA ILE A 203 -2.53 12.77 1.84
C ILE A 203 -3.13 11.39 1.47
N CYS A 204 -3.43 10.53 2.45
CA CYS A 204 -4.06 9.24 2.21
C CYS A 204 -5.54 9.43 1.82
N VAL A 205 -5.90 8.99 0.61
CA VAL A 205 -7.27 9.14 0.08
C VAL A 205 -8.29 8.45 0.98
N GLU A 206 -8.01 7.25 1.46
CA GLU A 206 -8.90 6.49 2.35
C GLU A 206 -9.16 7.24 3.66
N THR A 207 -8.13 7.83 4.27
CA THR A 207 -8.27 8.68 5.45
C THR A 207 -9.13 9.92 5.15
N GLN A 208 -8.96 10.53 3.98
CA GLN A 208 -9.82 11.65 3.56
C GLN A 208 -11.28 11.24 3.45
N VAL A 209 -11.56 10.04 2.91
CA VAL A 209 -12.93 9.52 2.80
C VAL A 209 -13.56 9.32 4.19
N TYR A 210 -12.82 8.76 5.14
CA TYR A 210 -13.30 8.63 6.52
C TYR A 210 -13.63 10.00 7.13
N GLY A 211 -12.76 11.00 6.95
CA GLY A 211 -13.02 12.37 7.41
C GLY A 211 -14.26 12.99 6.76
N VAL A 212 -14.45 12.83 5.45
CA VAL A 212 -15.66 13.26 4.73
C VAL A 212 -16.90 12.56 5.30
N THR A 213 -16.82 11.25 5.53
CA THR A 213 -17.93 10.46 6.08
C THR A 213 -18.35 10.97 7.46
N GLY A 214 -17.39 11.27 8.34
CA GLY A 214 -17.68 11.85 9.66
C GLY A 214 -18.36 13.21 9.58
N PHE A 215 -17.90 14.12 8.72
CA PHE A 215 -18.58 15.41 8.53
C PHE A 215 -19.99 15.28 7.93
N GLU A 216 -20.20 14.33 7.01
CA GLU A 216 -21.55 14.04 6.49
C GLU A 216 -22.50 13.49 7.57
N MET A 217 -21.98 12.81 8.60
CA MET A 217 -22.78 12.34 9.74
C MET A 217 -23.16 13.51 10.65
N LEU A 218 -22.21 14.39 10.99
CA LEU A 218 -22.45 15.62 11.76
C LEU A 218 -23.49 16.52 11.06
N GLU A 219 -23.35 16.74 9.74
CA GLU A 219 -24.32 17.53 8.98
C GLU A 219 -25.75 16.95 9.07
N ARG A 220 -25.90 15.62 9.07
CA ARG A 220 -27.22 14.97 9.25
C ARG A 220 -27.76 15.11 10.67
N GLN A 221 -26.91 15.33 11.67
CA GLN A 221 -27.29 15.63 13.05
C GLN A 221 -27.64 17.11 13.25
N GLY A 222 -27.39 17.96 12.26
CA GLY A 222 -27.70 19.38 12.29
C GLY A 222 -26.50 20.28 12.58
N ASP A 223 -25.29 19.73 12.65
CA ASP A 223 -24.08 20.49 12.92
C ASP A 223 -23.66 21.38 11.74
N VAL A 224 -23.06 22.52 12.08
CA VAL A 224 -22.54 23.47 11.10
C VAL A 224 -21.10 23.11 10.74
N ILE A 225 -20.87 22.63 9.52
CA ILE A 225 -19.52 22.36 9.01
C ILE A 225 -18.78 23.70 8.75
N PRO A 226 -17.54 23.89 9.24
CA PRO A 226 -16.73 25.04 8.90
C PRO A 226 -16.56 25.23 7.39
N SER A 227 -16.74 26.47 6.91
CA SER A 227 -16.81 26.77 5.47
C SER A 227 -15.57 26.37 4.67
N ASP A 228 -14.39 26.37 5.28
CA ASP A 228 -13.16 25.95 4.63
C ASP A 228 -13.05 24.43 4.53
N ILE A 229 -13.50 23.69 5.55
CA ILE A 229 -13.63 22.24 5.50
C ILE A 229 -14.67 21.83 4.46
N TYR A 230 -15.82 22.49 4.39
CA TYR A 230 -16.84 22.22 3.38
C TYR A 230 -16.28 22.34 1.95
N LYS A 231 -15.43 23.35 1.69
CA LYS A 231 -14.74 23.50 0.39
C LYS A 231 -13.81 22.32 0.10
N LEU A 232 -13.08 21.82 1.10
CA LEU A 232 -12.22 20.65 0.95
C LEU A 232 -13.01 19.37 0.72
N ILE A 233 -14.12 19.17 1.43
CA ILE A 233 -15.05 18.05 1.20
C ILE A 233 -15.55 18.07 -0.25
N LYS A 234 -16.02 19.23 -0.73
CA LYS A 234 -16.47 19.38 -2.12
C LYS A 234 -15.36 19.05 -3.12
N LEU A 235 -14.14 19.54 -2.87
CA LEU A 235 -12.96 19.23 -3.70
C LEU A 235 -12.65 17.72 -3.73
N ILE A 236 -12.66 17.05 -2.57
CA ILE A 236 -12.38 15.61 -2.46
C ILE A 236 -13.46 14.80 -3.21
N LYS A 237 -14.73 15.17 -3.03
CA LYS A 237 -15.87 14.53 -3.70
C LYS A 237 -15.83 14.76 -5.21
N SER A 238 -15.44 15.95 -5.68
CA SER A 238 -15.32 16.25 -7.11
C SER A 238 -14.14 15.52 -7.75
N ARG A 239 -13.00 15.43 -7.05
CA ARG A 239 -11.83 14.67 -7.50
C ARG A 239 -12.19 13.19 -7.66
N ASN A 240 -12.96 12.64 -6.72
CA ASN A 240 -13.47 11.27 -6.74
C ASN A 240 -12.38 10.25 -7.10
N ALA A 241 -11.26 10.36 -6.39
CA ALA A 241 -10.11 9.48 -6.57
C ALA A 241 -10.49 8.03 -6.27
N GLU A 242 -9.80 7.10 -6.93
CA GLU A 242 -9.96 5.68 -6.62
C GLU A 242 -9.59 5.41 -5.17
N THR A 243 -10.44 4.67 -4.47
CA THR A 243 -10.30 4.36 -3.04
C THR A 243 -10.25 2.84 -2.91
N VAL A 244 -9.29 2.34 -2.14
CA VAL A 244 -9.25 0.93 -1.74
C VAL A 244 -10.34 0.71 -0.69
N THR A 245 -11.25 -0.21 -0.94
CA THR A 245 -12.42 -0.46 -0.08
C THR A 245 -12.50 -1.92 0.35
N CYS A 246 -12.80 -2.17 1.64
CA CYS A 246 -13.00 -3.54 2.13
C CYS A 246 -14.29 -4.13 1.53
N ARG A 247 -14.27 -5.42 1.14
CA ARG A 247 -15.45 -6.12 0.58
C ARG A 247 -15.80 -7.43 1.31
N GLY A 248 -15.45 -7.53 2.58
CA GLY A 248 -15.62 -8.74 3.39
C GLY A 248 -14.39 -9.64 3.29
N CYS A 249 -14.61 -10.96 3.19
CA CYS A 249 -13.55 -11.98 3.13
C CYS A 249 -12.68 -11.92 1.85
N LEU A 250 -12.97 -11.01 0.91
CA LEU A 250 -12.15 -10.72 -0.26
C LEU A 250 -11.48 -9.35 -0.05
N SER A 251 -10.15 -9.32 -0.15
CA SER A 251 -9.33 -8.13 0.07
C SER A 251 -9.57 -7.01 -0.95
N GLY A 252 -9.25 -5.77 -0.53
CA GLY A 252 -9.70 -4.49 -1.07
C GLY A 252 -10.07 -4.40 -2.55
N LEU A 253 -11.22 -3.80 -2.86
CA LEU A 253 -11.53 -3.36 -4.23
C LEU A 253 -11.17 -1.90 -4.40
N VAL A 254 -10.52 -1.60 -5.51
CA VAL A 254 -10.25 -0.23 -5.93
C VAL A 254 -11.46 0.29 -6.72
N LYS A 255 -12.14 1.30 -6.19
CA LYS A 255 -13.30 1.92 -6.85
C LYS A 255 -13.42 3.40 -6.53
N LYS A 256 -14.11 4.14 -7.39
CA LYS A 256 -14.59 5.49 -7.09
C LYS A 256 -15.85 5.37 -6.24
N ILE A 257 -15.92 6.10 -5.14
CA ILE A 257 -16.99 5.93 -4.13
C ILE A 257 -18.03 7.05 -4.15
N TYR A 258 -17.69 8.21 -4.71
CA TYR A 258 -18.64 9.29 -4.87
C TYR A 258 -19.30 9.14 -6.24
N ASN A 259 -20.61 9.27 -6.30
CA ASN A 259 -21.28 9.35 -7.59
C ASN A 259 -20.90 10.68 -8.25
N LYS A 260 -20.57 10.67 -9.55
CA LYS A 260 -20.50 11.93 -10.30
C LYS A 260 -21.91 12.54 -10.23
N GLN A 261 -22.04 13.68 -9.55
CA GLN A 261 -23.23 14.50 -9.71
C GLN A 261 -23.33 14.83 -11.20
N LYS A 262 -24.38 14.31 -11.85
CA LYS A 262 -24.71 14.63 -13.23
C LYS A 262 -25.11 16.09 -13.34
#